data_AF-A0A8T3ZTW3-F1
#
_entry.id   AF-A0A8T3ZTW3-F1
#
_cell.length_a   1.000
_cell.length_b   1.000
_cell.length_c   1.000
_cell.angle_alpha   90.00
_cell.angle_beta   90.00
_cell.angle_gamma   90.00
#
_symmetry.space_group_name_H-M   'P 1'
#
loop_
_entity.id
_entity.type
_entity.pdbx_description
1 polymer ?
#
loop_
_entity_poly.entity_id
_entity_poly.type
_entity_poly.pdbx_seq_one_letter_code
_entity_poly.pdbx_strand_id
1 'polypeptide(L)'
;MSTSLRAKKSQTEIMGLMIIVIILSLALLFVFKVVFLKKTTDVGQTYEVSKTPEAFVSTLLQTSSGCTSDSTIGTLLIDCAKNPFSHGTITCTDGRSSCEFANQTITLILQQTIDLWGYQSTGYEFVAIAPPNQEIVYYASGNLSASLSGETTPFVLRLYPSQEYLNIYLCLGGCGLS
;
A
#
# COMPACT_ATOMS: atom_id res chain seq x y z
N MET A 1 20.12 -77.08 37.57
CA MET A 1 19.34 -76.38 36.53
C MET A 1 19.48 -74.89 36.77
N SER A 2 20.62 -74.33 36.36
CA SER A 2 20.98 -72.92 36.51
C SER A 2 21.05 -72.28 35.13
N THR A 3 20.44 -71.12 34.95
CA THR A 3 21.07 -69.87 34.43
C THR A 3 20.02 -68.82 34.04
N SER A 4 20.42 -67.55 34.18
CA SER A 4 19.89 -66.36 33.50
C SER A 4 18.87 -65.46 34.22
N LEU A 5 19.30 -64.84 35.33
CA LEU A 5 18.73 -63.59 35.86
C LEU A 5 19.53 -62.33 35.45
N ARG A 6 20.64 -62.46 34.69
CA ARG A 6 21.45 -61.33 34.20
C ARG A 6 20.97 -60.69 32.90
N ALA A 7 20.09 -61.35 32.13
CA ALA A 7 19.63 -60.87 30.83
C ALA A 7 18.62 -59.69 30.90
N LYS A 8 17.91 -59.51 32.02
CA LYS A 8 16.87 -58.47 32.15
C LYS A 8 17.42 -57.06 32.36
N LYS A 9 18.64 -56.91 32.90
CA LYS A 9 19.22 -55.60 33.23
C LYS A 9 19.82 -54.88 32.01
N SER A 10 20.27 -55.63 31.00
CA SER A 10 20.78 -55.06 29.74
C SER A 10 19.65 -54.58 28.81
N GLN A 11 18.47 -55.20 28.88
CA GLN A 11 17.31 -54.81 28.06
C GLN A 11 16.74 -53.43 28.45
N THR A 12 16.80 -53.05 29.72
CA THR A 12 16.34 -51.73 30.18
C THR A 12 17.25 -50.59 29.73
N GLU A 13 18.54 -50.85 29.50
CA GLU A 13 19.52 -49.83 29.07
C GLU A 13 19.32 -49.48 27.58
N ILE A 14 19.05 -50.48 26.73
CA ILE A 14 18.75 -50.29 25.30
C ILE A 14 17.41 -49.58 25.10
N MET A 15 16.41 -49.84 25.94
CA MET A 15 15.11 -49.16 25.84
C MET A 15 15.21 -47.66 26.14
N GLY A 16 16.03 -47.26 27.13
CA GLY A 16 16.28 -45.85 27.44
C GLY A 16 16.95 -45.10 26.30
N LEU A 17 17.93 -45.72 25.65
CA LEU A 17 18.63 -45.13 24.51
C LEU A 17 17.68 -44.93 23.31
N MET A 18 16.78 -45.87 23.05
CA MET A 18 15.79 -45.76 21.97
C MET A 18 14.87 -44.55 22.14
N ILE A 19 14.42 -44.27 23.36
CA ILE A 19 13.53 -43.12 23.65
C ILE A 19 14.25 -41.80 23.39
N ILE A 20 15.52 -41.68 23.77
CA ILE A 20 16.32 -40.45 23.54
C ILE A 20 16.49 -40.19 22.04
N VAL A 21 16.75 -41.23 21.24
CA VAL A 21 16.90 -41.11 19.79
C VAL A 21 15.60 -40.63 19.13
N ILE A 22 14.44 -41.12 19.59
CA ILE A 22 13.13 -40.67 19.09
C ILE A 22 12.89 -39.19 19.43
N ILE A 23 13.21 -38.76 20.66
CA ILE A 23 13.07 -37.34 21.05
C ILE A 23 13.99 -36.43 20.22
N LEU A 24 15.24 -36.83 20.02
CA LEU A 24 16.21 -36.04 19.23
C LEU A 24 15.81 -35.94 17.75
N SER A 25 15.31 -37.03 17.16
CA SER A 25 14.83 -37.01 15.78
C SER A 25 13.60 -36.12 15.59
N LEU A 26 12.66 -36.12 16.54
CA LEU A 26 11.53 -35.19 16.53
C LEU A 26 12.00 -33.73 16.68
N ALA A 27 12.94 -33.45 17.59
CA ALA A 27 13.50 -32.12 17.76
C ALA A 27 14.19 -31.60 16.49
N LEU A 28 14.97 -32.46 15.82
CA LEU A 28 15.60 -32.13 14.53
C LEU A 28 14.55 -31.87 13.44
N LEU A 29 13.48 -32.66 13.36
CA LEU A 29 12.39 -32.42 12.41
C LEU A 29 11.70 -31.07 12.64
N PHE A 30 11.53 -30.63 13.89
CA PHE A 30 11.01 -29.30 14.19
C PHE A 30 11.97 -28.20 13.72
N VAL A 31 13.27 -28.33 14.00
CA VAL A 31 14.28 -27.38 13.52
C VAL A 31 14.29 -27.33 12.00
N PHE A 32 14.28 -28.49 11.33
CA PHE A 32 14.22 -28.55 9.87
C PHE A 32 12.96 -27.87 9.33
N LYS A 33 11.79 -28.11 9.94
CA LYS A 33 10.55 -27.44 9.53
C LYS A 33 10.64 -25.93 9.72
N VAL A 34 11.13 -25.46 10.86
CA VAL A 34 11.21 -24.02 11.14
C VAL A 34 12.25 -23.31 10.28
N VAL A 35 13.39 -23.96 10.00
CA VAL A 35 14.48 -23.35 9.22
C VAL A 35 14.22 -23.44 7.71
N PHE A 36 13.74 -24.59 7.21
CA PHE A 36 13.57 -24.80 5.77
C PHE A 36 12.16 -24.56 5.25
N LEU A 37 11.10 -24.66 6.08
CA LEU A 37 9.73 -24.31 5.67
C LEU A 37 9.33 -22.88 6.03
N LYS A 38 10.22 -22.07 6.61
CA LYS A 38 10.11 -20.61 6.49
C LYS A 38 10.46 -20.20 5.05
N LYS A 39 9.64 -20.62 4.09
CA LYS A 39 9.40 -19.77 2.94
C LYS A 39 8.79 -18.50 3.54
N THR A 40 9.46 -17.38 3.32
CA THR A 40 8.91 -16.04 3.52
C THR A 40 7.62 -15.96 2.73
N THR A 41 6.51 -16.40 3.31
CA THR A 41 5.19 -16.09 2.79
C THR A 41 5.04 -14.61 3.07
N ASP A 42 5.27 -13.82 2.03
CA ASP A 42 5.11 -12.36 1.91
C ASP A 42 3.67 -11.87 2.17
N VAL A 43 2.93 -12.57 3.02
CA VAL A 43 1.56 -12.24 3.41
C VAL A 43 1.53 -10.97 4.26
N GLY A 44 2.65 -10.60 4.89
CA GLY A 44 2.84 -9.30 5.53
C GLY A 44 3.01 -8.15 4.53
N GLN A 45 3.69 -8.37 3.40
CA GLN A 45 3.91 -7.32 2.39
C GLN A 45 2.60 -6.92 1.71
N THR A 46 1.72 -7.85 1.39
CA THR A 46 0.46 -7.51 0.68
C THR A 46 -0.48 -6.66 1.54
N TYR A 47 -0.50 -6.86 2.87
CA TYR A 47 -1.38 -6.12 3.76
C TYR A 47 -0.88 -4.70 4.05
N GLU A 48 0.43 -4.50 4.22
CA GLU A 48 1.01 -3.16 4.39
C GLU A 48 0.84 -2.31 3.14
N VAL A 49 1.05 -2.89 1.95
CA VAL A 49 0.93 -2.19 0.66
C VAL A 49 -0.51 -1.71 0.39
N SER A 50 -1.54 -2.40 0.87
CA SER A 50 -2.95 -1.99 0.67
C SER A 50 -3.36 -0.76 1.49
N LYS A 51 -2.73 -0.51 2.64
CA LYS A 51 -3.04 0.62 3.53
C LYS A 51 -2.26 1.89 3.19
N THR A 52 -1.13 1.74 2.50
CA THR A 52 -0.23 2.86 2.17
C THR A 52 -0.89 3.92 1.27
N PRO A 53 -1.64 3.57 0.20
CA PRO A 53 -2.22 4.56 -0.71
C PRO A 53 -3.29 5.44 -0.05
N GLU A 54 -4.18 4.84 0.76
CA GLU A 54 -5.23 5.59 1.45
C GLU A 54 -4.65 6.57 2.47
N ALA A 55 -3.70 6.12 3.30
CA ALA A 55 -3.01 6.97 4.26
C ALA A 55 -2.21 8.08 3.57
N PHE A 56 -1.56 7.77 2.45
CA PHE A 56 -0.86 8.75 1.64
C PHE A 56 -1.80 9.81 1.08
N VAL A 57 -2.90 9.41 0.42
CA VAL A 57 -3.89 10.36 -0.13
C VAL A 57 -4.48 11.22 0.99
N SER A 58 -4.85 10.64 2.13
CA SER A 58 -5.34 11.41 3.29
C SER A 58 -4.33 12.45 3.75
N THR A 59 -3.04 12.09 3.82
CA THR A 59 -1.96 13.01 4.24
C THR A 59 -1.70 14.09 3.19
N LEU A 60 -1.68 13.71 1.91
CA LEU A 60 -1.54 14.62 0.78
C LEU A 60 -2.63 15.72 0.83
N LEU A 61 -3.89 15.33 1.04
CA LEU A 61 -5.02 16.26 1.05
C LEU A 61 -4.97 17.26 2.23
N GLN A 62 -4.39 16.85 3.35
CA GLN A 62 -4.22 17.70 4.54
C GLN A 62 -2.95 18.55 4.48
N THR A 63 -2.06 18.31 3.51
CA THR A 63 -0.80 19.04 3.37
C THR A 63 -1.08 20.49 2.95
N SER A 64 -0.39 21.44 3.60
CA SER A 64 -0.45 22.86 3.23
C SER A 64 0.09 23.05 1.81
N SER A 65 -0.66 23.74 0.96
CA SER A 65 -0.30 23.90 -0.45
C SER A 65 0.69 25.03 -0.69
N GLY A 66 0.71 26.06 0.16
CA GLY A 66 1.43 27.30 -0.10
C GLY A 66 0.83 28.16 -1.22
N CYS A 67 -0.27 27.74 -1.85
CA CYS A 67 -1.00 28.54 -2.85
C CYS A 67 -1.57 29.83 -2.23
N THR A 68 -2.21 29.68 -1.07
CA THR A 68 -2.61 30.77 -0.17
C THR A 68 -2.19 30.44 1.27
N SER A 69 -2.23 31.42 2.19
CA SER A 69 -1.76 31.25 3.58
C SER A 69 -2.38 30.06 4.32
N ASP A 70 -3.65 29.73 4.01
CA ASP A 70 -4.45 28.79 4.79
C ASP A 70 -5.09 27.68 3.92
N SER A 71 -4.64 27.49 2.68
CA SER A 71 -5.17 26.45 1.79
C SER A 71 -4.37 25.16 1.84
N THR A 72 -5.07 24.05 2.07
CA THR A 72 -4.55 22.69 1.87
C THR A 72 -4.73 22.24 0.43
N ILE A 73 -3.97 21.23 0.00
CA ILE A 73 -4.14 20.61 -1.32
C ILE A 73 -5.58 20.11 -1.52
N GLY A 74 -6.20 19.54 -0.48
CA GLY A 74 -7.60 19.11 -0.54
C GLY A 74 -8.57 20.25 -0.83
N THR A 75 -8.35 21.43 -0.24
CA THR A 75 -9.18 22.62 -0.53
C THR A 75 -9.01 23.08 -1.98
N LEU A 76 -7.79 23.03 -2.52
CA LEU A 76 -7.54 23.36 -3.93
C LEU A 76 -8.21 22.36 -4.89
N LEU A 77 -8.15 21.06 -4.58
CA LEU A 77 -8.83 20.04 -5.36
C LEU A 77 -10.35 20.17 -5.31
N ILE A 78 -10.92 20.51 -4.15
CA ILE A 78 -12.36 20.77 -4.02
C ILE A 78 -12.77 21.99 -4.83
N ASP A 79 -12.00 23.07 -4.78
CA ASP A 79 -12.26 24.27 -5.59
C ASP A 79 -12.16 23.99 -7.09
N CYS A 80 -11.15 23.23 -7.49
CA CYS A 80 -10.97 22.75 -8.85
C CYS A 80 -12.15 21.89 -9.32
N ALA A 81 -12.59 20.93 -8.50
CA ALA A 81 -13.70 20.02 -8.81
C ALA A 81 -15.06 20.74 -8.92
N LYS A 82 -15.25 21.86 -8.22
CA LYS A 82 -16.49 22.65 -8.32
C LYS A 82 -16.63 23.38 -9.65
N ASN A 83 -15.51 23.81 -10.24
CA ASN A 83 -15.51 24.55 -11.49
C ASN A 83 -14.44 24.01 -12.44
N PRO A 84 -14.61 22.76 -12.91
CA PRO A 84 -13.54 22.07 -13.62
C PRO A 84 -13.28 22.70 -15.01
N PHE A 85 -14.26 23.38 -15.61
CA PHE A 85 -14.09 24.12 -16.88
C PHE A 85 -13.40 25.47 -16.73
N SER A 86 -13.40 26.08 -15.54
CA SER A 86 -12.75 27.37 -15.28
C SER A 86 -11.42 27.23 -14.53
N HIS A 87 -10.96 26.00 -14.33
CA HIS A 87 -9.78 25.68 -13.52
C HIS A 87 -9.87 26.10 -12.04
N GLY A 88 -11.09 26.14 -11.48
CA GLY A 88 -11.35 26.58 -10.10
C GLY A 88 -11.60 28.09 -9.98
N THR A 89 -11.78 28.56 -8.74
CA THR A 89 -12.01 29.99 -8.42
C THR A 89 -10.87 30.61 -7.60
N ILE A 90 -10.10 29.79 -6.90
CA ILE A 90 -8.96 30.24 -6.10
C ILE A 90 -7.79 30.50 -7.06
N THR A 91 -7.25 31.72 -6.97
CA THR A 91 -5.99 32.10 -7.64
C THR A 91 -4.88 32.13 -6.60
N CYS A 92 -3.79 31.42 -6.87
CA CYS A 92 -2.63 31.36 -6.00
C CYS A 92 -1.82 32.67 -6.04
N THR A 93 -0.93 32.86 -5.07
CA THR A 93 -0.06 34.06 -4.96
C THR A 93 0.84 34.29 -6.18
N ASP A 94 1.10 33.26 -6.97
CA ASP A 94 1.89 33.28 -8.21
C ASP A 94 1.03 33.47 -9.48
N GLY A 95 -0.30 33.64 -9.33
CA GLY A 95 -1.24 33.83 -10.42
C GLY A 95 -1.76 32.54 -11.06
N ARG A 96 -1.31 31.35 -10.62
CA ARG A 96 -1.85 30.07 -11.11
C ARG A 96 -3.23 29.80 -10.53
N SER A 97 -4.05 29.08 -11.31
CA SER A 97 -5.34 28.58 -10.84
C SER A 97 -5.17 27.44 -9.83
N SER A 98 -6.20 27.17 -9.01
CA SER A 98 -6.16 26.09 -8.03
C SER A 98 -5.97 24.71 -8.68
N CYS A 99 -6.58 24.45 -9.83
CA CYS A 99 -6.37 23.21 -10.58
C CYS A 99 -4.93 23.05 -11.06
N GLU A 100 -4.37 24.11 -11.67
CA GLU A 100 -3.00 24.07 -12.20
C GLU A 100 -1.97 23.88 -11.08
N PHE A 101 -2.13 24.64 -9.99
CA PHE A 101 -1.26 24.55 -8.83
C PHE A 101 -1.36 23.17 -8.17
N ALA A 102 -2.58 22.65 -7.96
CA ALA A 102 -2.79 21.33 -7.38
C ALA A 102 -2.18 20.24 -8.26
N ASN A 103 -2.40 20.27 -9.57
CA ASN A 103 -1.86 19.28 -10.50
C ASN A 103 -0.31 19.26 -10.46
N GLN A 104 0.34 20.43 -10.54
CA GLN A 104 1.80 20.52 -10.50
C GLN A 104 2.36 20.11 -9.13
N THR A 105 1.72 20.53 -8.05
CA THR A 105 2.17 20.20 -6.68
C THR A 105 2.02 18.72 -6.38
N ILE A 106 0.88 18.12 -6.74
CA ILE A 106 0.64 16.69 -6.56
C ILE A 106 1.63 15.88 -7.40
N THR A 107 1.86 16.26 -8.66
CA THR A 107 2.87 15.64 -9.52
C THR A 107 4.25 15.66 -8.87
N LEU A 108 4.66 16.82 -8.35
CA LEU A 108 5.95 16.97 -7.68
C LEU A 108 6.04 16.12 -6.42
N ILE A 109 4.99 16.09 -5.59
CA ILE A 109 4.97 15.28 -4.36
C ILE A 109 5.06 13.80 -4.72
N LEU A 110 4.32 13.32 -5.72
CA LEU A 110 4.36 11.93 -6.17
C LEU A 110 5.76 11.55 -6.67
N GLN A 111 6.38 12.42 -7.47
CA GLN A 111 7.77 12.23 -7.94
C GLN A 111 8.79 12.23 -6.79
N GLN A 112 8.60 13.07 -5.78
CA GLN A 112 9.53 13.14 -4.64
C GLN A 112 9.27 12.07 -3.57
N THR A 113 8.18 11.32 -3.65
CA THR A 113 7.82 10.32 -2.64
C THR A 113 7.80 8.92 -3.22
N ILE A 114 6.86 8.63 -4.13
CA ILE A 114 6.63 7.29 -4.67
C ILE A 114 7.79 6.84 -5.55
N ASP A 115 8.40 7.74 -6.33
CA ASP A 115 9.56 7.37 -7.15
C ASP A 115 10.77 6.98 -6.29
N LEU A 116 10.95 7.64 -5.12
CA LEU A 116 12.02 7.31 -4.17
C LEU A 116 11.79 5.95 -3.49
N TRP A 117 10.55 5.49 -3.39
CA TRP A 117 10.22 4.18 -2.82
C TRP A 117 10.51 3.00 -3.76
N GLY A 118 11.00 3.25 -4.97
CA GLY A 118 11.39 2.21 -5.93
C GLY A 118 10.24 1.66 -6.78
N TYR A 119 9.05 2.27 -6.72
CA TYR A 119 7.89 1.89 -7.54
C TYR A 119 8.01 2.33 -9.01
N GLN A 120 9.13 2.91 -9.44
CA GLN A 120 9.35 3.29 -10.84
C GLN A 120 9.22 2.09 -11.81
N SER A 121 9.57 0.88 -11.35
CA SER A 121 9.50 -0.34 -12.19
C SER A 121 8.09 -0.93 -12.28
N THR A 122 7.31 -0.85 -11.20
CA THR A 122 5.92 -1.35 -11.14
C THR A 122 4.89 -0.31 -11.59
N GLY A 123 5.26 0.96 -11.58
CA GLY A 123 4.40 2.08 -11.92
C GLY A 123 3.36 2.43 -10.86
N TYR A 124 2.70 3.56 -11.05
CA TYR A 124 1.56 4.02 -10.27
C TYR A 124 0.74 5.02 -11.06
N GLU A 125 -0.52 5.14 -10.69
CA GLU A 125 -1.51 6.01 -11.30
C GLU A 125 -2.28 6.76 -10.22
N PHE A 126 -2.31 8.08 -10.33
CA PHE A 126 -3.11 8.98 -9.51
C PHE A 126 -4.15 9.67 -10.37
N VAL A 127 -5.42 9.54 -10.02
CA VAL A 127 -6.54 10.11 -10.79
C VAL A 127 -7.53 10.77 -9.83
N ALA A 128 -7.89 12.01 -10.10
CA ALA A 128 -8.96 12.71 -9.41
C ALA A 128 -10.09 13.04 -10.39
N ILE A 129 -11.28 12.48 -10.14
CA ILE A 129 -12.45 12.54 -11.02
C ILE A 129 -13.56 13.33 -10.32
N ALA A 130 -13.88 14.50 -10.87
CA ALA A 130 -14.98 15.34 -10.46
C ALA A 130 -16.29 14.95 -11.20
N PRO A 131 -17.47 15.24 -10.64
CA PRO A 131 -18.74 15.08 -11.35
C PRO A 131 -18.82 15.97 -12.60
N PRO A 132 -19.46 15.53 -13.70
CA PRO A 132 -20.14 14.24 -13.91
C PRO A 132 -19.25 13.16 -14.54
N ASN A 133 -17.98 13.03 -14.10
CA ASN A 133 -16.87 12.20 -14.66
C ASN A 133 -15.85 13.01 -15.47
N GLN A 134 -15.44 14.16 -14.94
CA GLN A 134 -14.36 14.96 -15.47
C GLN A 134 -13.07 14.73 -14.69
N GLU A 135 -12.01 14.32 -15.38
CA GLU A 135 -10.67 14.24 -14.81
C GLU A 135 -10.13 15.65 -14.57
N ILE A 136 -9.83 15.96 -13.31
CA ILE A 136 -9.26 17.26 -12.93
C ILE A 136 -7.76 17.18 -12.69
N VAL A 137 -7.28 16.03 -12.24
CA VAL A 137 -5.85 15.74 -12.05
C VAL A 137 -5.62 14.30 -12.49
N TYR A 138 -4.62 14.12 -13.35
CA TYR A 138 -4.17 12.83 -13.82
C TYR A 138 -2.65 12.83 -13.83
N TYR A 139 -2.06 11.84 -13.17
CA TYR A 139 -0.63 11.61 -13.20
C TYR A 139 -0.33 10.12 -13.15
N ALA A 140 0.54 9.66 -14.02
CA ALA A 140 0.95 8.27 -14.08
C ALA A 140 2.45 8.15 -14.38
N SER A 141 3.09 7.16 -13.78
CA SER A 141 4.52 6.88 -13.95
C SER A 141 4.78 5.38 -13.96
N GLY A 142 5.83 4.93 -14.65
CA GLY A 142 6.25 3.52 -14.71
C GLY A 142 5.34 2.60 -15.55
N ASN A 143 5.34 1.30 -15.23
CA ASN A 143 4.63 0.28 -16.00
C ASN A 143 3.20 0.00 -15.48
N LEU A 144 2.22 0.72 -16.01
CA LEU A 144 0.80 0.59 -15.61
C LEU A 144 0.17 -0.79 -15.94
N SER A 145 0.83 -1.61 -16.75
CA SER A 145 0.34 -2.96 -17.10
C SER A 145 0.38 -3.92 -15.92
N ALA A 146 1.21 -3.64 -14.92
CA ALA A 146 1.28 -4.41 -13.69
C ALA A 146 0.13 -3.99 -12.77
N SER A 147 -1.06 -4.58 -12.95
CA SER A 147 -2.12 -4.42 -11.96
C SER A 147 -1.72 -5.19 -10.70
N LEU A 148 -1.09 -4.52 -9.74
CA LEU A 148 -0.94 -5.02 -8.38
C LEU A 148 -2.33 -4.98 -7.77
N SER A 149 -3.11 -6.04 -8.03
CA SER A 149 -4.44 -6.37 -7.51
C SER A 149 -4.68 -5.84 -6.09
N GLY A 150 -5.10 -4.58 -6.00
CA GLY A 150 -5.50 -3.90 -4.78
C GLY A 150 -6.84 -3.23 -5.04
N GLU A 151 -7.70 -3.22 -4.03
CA GLU A 151 -8.99 -2.55 -4.07
C GLU A 151 -8.85 -1.12 -4.63
N THR A 152 -9.47 -0.85 -5.77
CA THR A 152 -9.57 0.48 -6.38
C THR A 152 -10.66 1.29 -5.68
N THR A 153 -10.72 1.25 -4.35
CA THR A 153 -11.70 2.03 -3.59
C THR A 153 -11.25 3.49 -3.63
N PRO A 154 -12.05 4.41 -4.20
CA PRO A 154 -11.69 5.81 -4.23
C PRO A 154 -11.68 6.39 -2.82
N PHE A 155 -10.75 7.30 -2.58
CA PHE A 155 -10.88 8.27 -1.50
C PHE A 155 -11.91 9.32 -1.91
N VAL A 156 -12.97 9.47 -1.11
CA VAL A 156 -14.13 10.28 -1.48
C VAL A 156 -14.13 11.60 -0.70
N LEU A 157 -14.15 12.72 -1.42
CA LEU A 157 -14.31 14.06 -0.84
C LEU A 157 -15.68 14.64 -1.22
N ARG A 158 -16.38 15.24 -0.25
CA ARG A 158 -17.68 15.86 -0.48
C ARG A 158 -17.53 17.30 -0.97
N LEU A 159 -18.22 17.66 -2.05
CA LEU A 159 -18.16 18.99 -2.65
C LEU A 159 -19.24 19.93 -2.06
N TYR A 160 -19.02 20.47 -0.86
CA TYR A 160 -20.00 21.41 -0.28
C TYR A 160 -20.12 22.72 -1.11
N PRO A 161 -21.32 23.24 -1.42
CA PRO A 161 -22.64 22.86 -0.91
C PRO A 161 -23.42 21.81 -1.72
N SER A 162 -22.85 21.25 -2.79
CA SER A 162 -23.50 20.18 -3.55
C SER A 162 -23.48 18.84 -2.79
N GLN A 163 -24.33 17.90 -3.22
CA GLN A 163 -24.34 16.51 -2.71
C GLN A 163 -23.41 15.61 -3.53
N GLU A 164 -22.53 16.19 -4.33
CA GLU A 164 -21.66 15.45 -5.20
C GLU A 164 -20.32 15.15 -4.54
N TYR A 165 -19.59 14.22 -5.15
CA TYR A 165 -18.37 13.67 -4.60
C TYR A 165 -17.24 13.75 -5.62
N LEU A 166 -16.07 14.16 -5.15
CA LEU A 166 -14.81 14.03 -5.85
C LEU A 166 -14.20 12.68 -5.47
N ASN A 167 -13.94 11.84 -6.47
CA ASN A 167 -13.32 10.53 -6.30
C ASN A 167 -11.83 10.62 -6.62
N ILE A 168 -10.99 10.18 -5.70
CA ILE A 168 -9.53 10.20 -5.85
C ILE A 168 -9.01 8.77 -5.77
N TYR A 169 -8.28 8.37 -6.80
CA TYR A 169 -7.67 7.05 -6.93
C TYR A 169 -6.15 7.20 -6.86
N LEU A 170 -5.50 6.33 -6.10
CA LEU A 170 -4.06 6.14 -6.13
C LEU A 170 -3.80 4.64 -6.19
N CYS A 171 -3.35 4.17 -7.33
CA CYS A 171 -3.08 2.76 -7.59
C CYS A 171 -1.58 2.56 -7.78
N LEU A 172 -1.04 1.49 -7.21
CA LEU A 172 0.30 1.00 -7.56
C LEU A 172 0.11 0.10 -8.79
N GLY A 173 0.69 0.49 -9.92
CA GLY A 173 0.30 0.02 -11.25
C GLY A 173 -0.79 0.89 -11.89
N GLY A 174 -1.54 0.30 -12.82
CA GLY A 174 -2.72 0.94 -13.42
C GLY A 174 -3.99 0.72 -12.62
N CYS A 175 -4.82 1.76 -12.49
CA CYS A 175 -6.15 1.73 -11.90
C CYS A 175 -7.18 1.04 -12.81
N GLY A 176 -6.93 0.94 -14.12
CA GLY A 176 -7.83 0.28 -15.07
C GLY A 176 -9.17 1.00 -15.25
N LEU A 177 -9.17 2.32 -15.16
CA LEU A 177 -10.37 3.18 -15.27
C LEU A 177 -10.71 3.57 -16.73
N SER A 178 -10.05 2.93 -17.72
CA SER A 178 -10.19 3.21 -19.15
C SER A 178 -11.28 2.41 -19.87
#